data_AF-A0A196MRT4-F1
#
_entry.id   AF-A0A196MRT4-F1
#
_cell.length_a   1.000
_cell.length_b   1.000
_cell.length_c   1.000
_cell.angle_alpha   90.00
_cell.angle_beta   90.00
_cell.angle_gamma   90.00
#
_symmetry.space_group_name_H-M   'P 1'
#
loop_
_entity.id
_entity.type
_entity.pdbx_description
1 polymer ?
#
loop_
_entity_poly.entity_id
_entity_poly.type
_entity_poly.pdbx_seq_one_letter_code
_entity_poly.pdbx_strand_id
1 'polypeptide(L)'
;MRALPIALAAAALAATPAPAARPSAPASGSGAFMFETGATLLSKCRNKAPEYGLACTAYIVGVVDGIRKDAFIGRGRPVCWPDRMGADEARRIVVAYLERWPDQRKAPASVLVSVALNERYPCQK
;
A
#
# COMPACT_ATOMS: atom_id res chain seq x y z
N MET A 1 -67.38 50.95 33.70
CA MET A 1 -65.91 50.81 33.58
C MET A 1 -65.60 49.32 33.53
N ARG A 2 -65.77 48.71 32.34
CA ARG A 2 -64.76 48.38 31.31
C ARG A 2 -64.23 46.96 31.50
N ALA A 3 -64.96 46.02 30.92
CA ALA A 3 -64.54 44.66 30.64
C ALA A 3 -63.39 44.67 29.61
N LEU A 4 -62.38 43.83 29.81
CA LEU A 4 -61.31 43.58 28.83
C LEU A 4 -61.34 42.10 28.42
N PRO A 5 -61.16 41.78 27.12
CA PRO A 5 -61.56 40.50 26.55
C PRO A 5 -60.46 39.43 26.65
N ILE A 6 -60.92 38.18 26.74
CA ILE A 6 -60.13 36.96 26.62
C ILE A 6 -59.69 36.82 25.16
N ALA A 7 -58.39 36.90 24.90
CA ALA A 7 -57.83 36.65 23.58
C ALA A 7 -57.57 35.14 23.39
N LEU A 8 -58.34 34.52 22.49
CA LEU A 8 -58.05 33.19 21.95
C LEU A 8 -56.79 33.26 21.09
N ALA A 9 -55.72 32.57 21.51
CA ALA A 9 -54.56 32.32 20.66
C ALA A 9 -54.80 31.05 19.81
N ALA A 10 -55.04 31.24 18.52
CA ALA A 10 -55.08 30.15 17.55
C ALA A 10 -53.67 29.58 17.35
N ALA A 11 -53.47 28.31 17.71
CA ALA A 11 -52.23 27.58 17.45
C ALA A 11 -52.15 27.22 15.96
N ALA A 12 -51.28 27.91 15.22
CA ALA A 12 -50.95 27.56 13.83
C ALA A 12 -50.05 26.31 13.82
N LEU A 13 -50.55 25.20 13.27
CA LEU A 13 -49.74 24.02 12.95
C LEU A 13 -48.77 24.39 11.81
N ALA A 14 -47.49 24.56 12.13
CA ALA A 14 -46.43 24.66 11.14
C ALA A 14 -46.13 23.24 10.61
N ALA A 15 -46.51 22.97 9.36
CA ALA A 15 -46.12 21.76 8.65
C ALA A 15 -44.61 21.81 8.36
N THR A 16 -43.84 20.91 8.96
CA THR A 16 -42.41 20.75 8.66
C THR A 16 -42.27 19.98 7.34
N PRO A 17 -41.58 20.53 6.32
CA PRO A 17 -41.32 19.80 5.09
C PRO A 17 -40.35 18.65 5.37
N ALA A 18 -40.74 17.44 4.96
CA ALA A 18 -39.90 16.26 5.05
C ALA A 18 -38.62 16.45 4.20
N PRO A 19 -37.42 16.06 4.69
CA PRO A 19 -36.22 16.15 3.90
C PRO A 19 -36.32 15.20 2.70
N ALA A 20 -36.20 15.75 1.49
CA ALA A 20 -36.09 14.95 0.28
C ALA A 20 -34.86 14.04 0.38
N ALA A 21 -35.06 12.73 0.18
CA ALA A 21 -33.99 11.75 0.12
C ALA A 21 -32.99 12.15 -0.97
N ARG A 22 -31.78 12.54 -0.56
CA ARG A 22 -30.69 12.81 -1.52
C ARG A 22 -30.31 11.49 -2.18
N PRO A 23 -30.15 11.44 -3.51
CA PRO A 23 -29.59 10.25 -4.16
C PRO A 23 -28.22 9.97 -3.56
N SER A 24 -28.02 8.74 -3.10
CA SER A 24 -26.75 8.24 -2.59
C SER A 24 -25.70 8.44 -3.68
N ALA A 25 -24.65 9.23 -3.38
CA ALA A 25 -23.47 9.25 -4.25
C ALA A 25 -22.98 7.80 -4.41
N PRO A 26 -22.51 7.39 -5.61
CA PRO A 26 -21.89 6.08 -5.76
C PRO A 26 -20.79 5.96 -4.72
N ALA A 27 -20.79 4.86 -3.96
CA ALA A 27 -19.68 4.55 -3.09
C ALA A 27 -18.42 4.54 -3.95
N SER A 28 -17.55 5.54 -3.78
CA SER A 28 -16.19 5.47 -4.29
C SER A 28 -15.63 4.16 -3.77
N GLY A 29 -15.52 3.16 -4.66
CA GLY A 29 -15.01 1.85 -4.29
C GLY A 29 -13.73 2.06 -3.50
N SER A 30 -13.68 1.49 -2.31
CA SER A 30 -12.49 1.45 -1.47
C SER A 30 -11.35 1.07 -2.38
N GLY A 31 -10.51 2.04 -2.76
CA GLY A 31 -9.43 1.80 -3.70
C GLY A 31 -8.57 0.73 -3.05
N ALA A 32 -8.62 -0.49 -3.57
CA ALA A 32 -7.71 -1.52 -3.13
C ALA A 32 -6.32 -0.95 -3.37
N PHE A 33 -5.56 -0.72 -2.31
CA PHE A 33 -4.17 -0.33 -2.44
C PHE A 33 -3.48 -1.47 -3.18
N MET A 34 -3.30 -1.30 -4.50
CA MET A 34 -2.60 -2.28 -5.32
C MET A 34 -1.12 -2.12 -4.98
N PHE A 35 -0.62 -2.99 -4.10
CA PHE A 35 0.80 -3.03 -3.79
C PHE A 35 1.61 -3.33 -5.06
N GLU A 36 2.85 -2.84 -5.09
CA GLU A 36 3.81 -3.12 -6.15
C GLU A 36 3.94 -4.63 -6.40
N THR A 37 3.90 -5.05 -7.65
CA THR A 37 4.11 -6.45 -8.06
C THR A 37 5.51 -6.64 -8.63
N GLY A 38 5.97 -7.90 -8.73
CA GLY A 38 7.23 -8.19 -9.41
C GLY A 38 7.28 -7.66 -10.85
N ALA A 39 6.14 -7.66 -11.55
CA ALA A 39 6.04 -7.17 -12.92
C ALA A 39 6.24 -5.65 -13.00
N THR A 40 5.57 -4.89 -12.13
CA THR A 40 5.68 -3.44 -12.10
C THR A 40 7.06 -3.00 -11.60
N LEU A 41 7.63 -3.71 -10.61
CA LEU A 41 8.99 -3.45 -10.14
C LEU A 41 10.02 -3.69 -11.25
N LEU A 42 9.94 -4.84 -11.95
CA LEU A 42 10.86 -5.14 -13.06
C LEU A 42 10.76 -4.09 -14.17
N SER A 43 9.54 -3.62 -14.48
CA SER A 43 9.32 -2.55 -15.45
C SER A 43 10.07 -1.27 -15.06
N LYS A 44 9.97 -0.84 -13.79
CA LYS A 44 10.74 0.30 -13.26
C LYS A 44 12.24 0.07 -13.36
N CYS A 45 12.71 -1.12 -12.99
CA CYS A 45 14.14 -1.43 -12.99
C CYS A 45 14.79 -1.46 -14.38
N ARG A 46 14.00 -1.71 -15.44
CA ARG A 46 14.45 -1.76 -16.84
C ARG A 46 14.22 -0.45 -17.59
N ASN A 47 13.48 0.49 -16.99
CA ASN A 47 13.24 1.78 -17.60
C ASN A 47 14.57 2.56 -17.69
N LYS A 48 14.75 3.30 -18.79
CA LYS A 48 15.97 4.06 -19.09
C LYS A 48 16.01 5.42 -18.40
N ALA A 49 14.87 5.93 -17.93
CA ALA A 49 14.84 7.21 -17.23
C ALA A 49 15.44 7.06 -15.81
N PRO A 50 16.41 7.90 -15.42
CA PRO A 50 17.14 7.77 -14.15
C PRO A 50 16.23 7.68 -12.91
N GLU A 51 15.12 8.40 -12.91
CA GLU A 51 14.13 8.43 -11.83
C GLU A 51 13.51 7.07 -11.55
N TYR A 52 13.32 6.23 -12.58
CA TYR A 52 12.80 4.87 -12.41
C TYR A 52 13.88 3.91 -11.90
N GLY A 53 15.13 4.12 -12.31
CA GLY A 53 16.28 3.39 -11.75
C GLY A 53 16.43 3.65 -10.26
N LEU A 54 16.31 4.92 -9.85
CA LEU A 54 16.29 5.33 -8.44
C LEU A 54 15.08 4.73 -7.70
N ALA A 55 13.87 4.83 -8.26
CA ALA A 55 12.66 4.29 -7.64
C ALA A 55 12.72 2.76 -7.46
N CYS A 56 13.24 2.03 -8.46
CA CYS A 56 13.48 0.59 -8.35
C CYS A 56 14.44 0.28 -7.19
N THR A 57 15.57 0.98 -7.14
CA THR A 57 16.60 0.75 -6.12
C THR A 57 16.06 1.07 -4.72
N ALA A 58 15.39 2.22 -4.56
CA ALA A 58 14.80 2.65 -3.30
C ALA A 58 13.72 1.68 -2.80
N TYR A 59 12.88 1.16 -3.70
CA TYR A 59 11.89 0.14 -3.32
C TYR A 59 12.56 -1.12 -2.76
N ILE A 60 13.58 -1.64 -3.46
CA ILE A 60 14.29 -2.86 -3.05
C ILE A 60 15.00 -2.66 -1.71
N VAL A 61 15.69 -1.53 -1.53
CA VAL A 61 16.35 -1.19 -0.26
C VAL A 61 15.33 -1.08 0.88
N GLY A 62 14.21 -0.38 0.66
CA GLY A 62 13.17 -0.25 1.68
C GLY A 62 12.57 -1.59 2.10
N VAL A 63 12.42 -2.54 1.18
CA VAL A 63 11.98 -3.91 1.51
C VAL A 63 13.06 -4.64 2.33
N VAL A 64 14.32 -4.54 1.93
CA VAL A 64 15.45 -5.16 2.66
C VAL A 64 15.52 -4.65 4.09
N ASP A 65 15.41 -3.34 4.28
CA ASP A 65 15.41 -2.71 5.61
C ASP A 65 14.18 -3.14 6.42
N GLY A 66 13.01 -3.21 5.81
CA GLY A 66 11.80 -3.70 6.45
C GLY A 66 11.96 -5.13 7.00
N ILE A 67 12.52 -6.02 6.18
CA ILE A 67 12.76 -7.43 6.55
C ILE A 67 13.83 -7.53 7.63
N ARG A 68 14.94 -6.79 7.52
CA ARG A 68 15.99 -6.76 8.54
C ARG A 68 15.48 -6.22 9.87
N LYS A 69 14.67 -5.15 9.83
CA LYS A 69 14.02 -4.59 11.01
C LYS A 69 13.10 -5.63 11.65
N ASP A 70 12.26 -6.32 10.88
CA ASP A 70 11.38 -7.36 11.42
C ASP A 70 12.17 -8.54 12.00
N ALA A 71 13.28 -8.95 11.39
CA ALA A 71 14.18 -9.97 11.93
C ALA A 71 14.85 -9.51 13.25
N PHE A 72 15.33 -8.26 13.30
CA PHE A 72 15.98 -7.68 14.48
C PHE A 72 15.04 -7.62 15.70
N ILE A 73 13.77 -7.27 15.49
CA ILE A 73 12.77 -7.19 16.58
C ILE A 73 12.08 -8.54 16.87
N GLY A 74 12.55 -9.64 16.29
CA GLY A 74 12.01 -10.99 16.52
C GLY A 74 10.61 -11.23 15.93
N ARG A 75 10.18 -10.41 14.95
CA ARG A 75 8.89 -10.57 14.23
C ARG A 75 9.04 -11.25 12.86
N GLY A 76 10.26 -11.34 12.34
CA GLY A 76 10.60 -12.04 11.10
C GLY A 76 11.44 -13.28 11.34
N ARG A 77 11.57 -14.12 10.31
CA ARG A 77 12.56 -15.22 10.33
C ARG A 77 13.98 -14.63 10.24
N PRO A 78 14.99 -15.30 10.82
CA PRO A 78 16.39 -14.93 10.59
C PRO A 78 16.70 -14.92 9.09
N VAL A 79 17.47 -13.92 8.66
CA VAL A 79 18.03 -13.85 7.30
C VAL A 79 19.54 -14.12 7.38
N CYS A 80 20.10 -14.74 6.34
CA CYS A 80 21.53 -15.01 6.25
C CYS A 80 22.21 -14.15 5.18
N TRP A 81 21.61 -12.98 4.94
CA TRP A 81 22.14 -11.99 4.01
C TRP A 81 23.39 -11.34 4.62
N PRO A 82 24.39 -10.94 3.82
CA PRO A 82 25.57 -10.22 4.32
C PRO A 82 25.18 -8.98 5.13
N ASP A 83 25.91 -8.67 6.22
CA ASP A 83 25.66 -7.49 7.05
C ASP A 83 25.69 -6.20 6.23
N ARG A 84 26.71 -6.07 5.37
CA ARG A 84 26.85 -5.00 4.40
C ARG A 84 26.56 -5.53 3.01
N MET A 85 25.44 -5.10 2.43
CA MET A 85 25.03 -5.39 1.05
C MET A 85 24.86 -4.07 0.32
N GLY A 86 25.42 -3.97 -0.89
CA GLY A 86 25.25 -2.78 -1.72
C GLY A 86 23.83 -2.71 -2.29
N ALA A 87 23.26 -1.50 -2.39
CA ALA A 87 21.95 -1.29 -3.00
C ALA A 87 21.89 -1.78 -4.46
N ASP A 88 22.95 -1.52 -5.24
CA ASP A 88 23.07 -2.01 -6.62
C ASP A 88 23.18 -3.53 -6.71
N GLU A 89 23.85 -4.15 -5.74
CA GLU A 89 23.94 -5.60 -5.67
C GLU A 89 22.58 -6.24 -5.39
N ALA A 90 21.85 -5.72 -4.39
CA ALA A 90 20.48 -6.14 -4.10
C ALA A 90 19.59 -5.98 -5.33
N ARG A 91 19.68 -4.83 -6.02
CA ARG A 91 18.96 -4.58 -7.28
C ARG A 91 19.30 -5.63 -8.33
N ARG A 92 20.58 -5.93 -8.59
CA ARG A 92 20.99 -6.92 -9.58
C ARG A 92 20.44 -8.32 -9.27
N ILE A 93 20.50 -8.76 -8.01
CA ILE A 93 19.99 -10.07 -7.58
C ILE A 93 18.48 -10.16 -7.83
N VAL A 94 17.73 -9.13 -7.40
CA VAL A 94 16.27 -9.10 -7.55
C VAL A 94 15.87 -9.04 -9.02
N VAL A 95 16.50 -8.21 -9.83
CA VAL A 95 16.22 -8.14 -11.28
C VAL A 95 16.47 -9.48 -11.95
N ALA A 96 17.62 -10.13 -11.66
CA ALA A 96 17.94 -11.44 -12.21
C ALA A 96 16.91 -12.52 -11.81
N TYR A 97 16.43 -12.51 -10.57
CA TYR A 97 15.36 -13.40 -10.12
C TYR A 97 14.06 -13.15 -10.88
N LEU A 98 13.62 -11.89 -10.97
CA LEU A 98 12.39 -11.53 -11.67
C LEU A 98 12.49 -11.91 -13.14
N GLU A 99 13.62 -11.69 -13.80
CA GLU A 99 13.85 -12.11 -15.19
C GLU A 99 13.75 -13.63 -15.38
N ARG A 100 14.35 -14.40 -14.47
CA ARG A 100 14.34 -15.88 -14.51
C ARG A 100 12.95 -16.48 -14.28
N TRP A 101 12.11 -15.87 -13.46
CA TRP A 101 10.82 -16.44 -13.02
C TRP A 101 9.60 -15.59 -13.45
N PRO A 102 9.24 -15.55 -14.74
CA PRO A 102 8.15 -14.71 -15.25
C PRO A 102 6.79 -14.99 -14.61
N ASP A 103 6.46 -16.25 -14.34
CA ASP A 103 5.15 -16.65 -13.81
C ASP A 103 4.92 -16.15 -12.38
N GLN A 104 6.00 -15.91 -11.63
CA GLN A 104 5.91 -15.43 -10.25
C GLN A 104 5.72 -13.91 -10.14
N ARG A 105 5.94 -13.14 -11.21
CA ARG A 105 5.94 -11.67 -11.19
C ARG A 105 4.61 -11.04 -10.79
N LYS A 106 3.52 -11.81 -10.78
CA LYS A 106 2.20 -11.36 -10.30
C LYS A 106 2.15 -11.21 -8.78
N ALA A 107 3.06 -11.85 -8.05
CA ALA A 107 3.13 -11.76 -6.60
C ALA A 107 3.63 -10.37 -6.13
N PRO A 108 3.38 -10.01 -4.86
CA PRO A 108 3.89 -8.76 -4.29
C PRO A 108 5.41 -8.67 -4.41
N ALA A 109 5.90 -7.52 -4.88
CA ALA A 109 7.33 -7.31 -5.10
C ALA A 109 8.14 -7.48 -3.81
N SER A 110 7.61 -7.05 -2.66
CA SER A 110 8.25 -7.22 -1.36
C SER A 110 8.54 -8.68 -1.01
N VAL A 111 7.62 -9.58 -1.33
CA VAL A 111 7.80 -11.03 -1.16
C VAL A 111 8.90 -11.53 -2.10
N LEU A 112 8.84 -11.15 -3.37
CA LEU A 112 9.81 -11.61 -4.38
C LEU A 112 11.22 -11.10 -4.11
N VAL A 113 11.39 -9.89 -3.53
CA VAL A 113 12.70 -9.42 -3.06
C VAL A 113 13.26 -10.35 -1.98
N SER A 114 12.44 -10.74 -1.00
CA SER A 114 12.85 -11.69 0.04
C SER A 114 13.24 -13.05 -0.55
N VAL A 115 12.42 -13.60 -1.47
CA VAL A 115 12.70 -14.89 -2.11
C VAL A 115 14.01 -14.82 -2.93
N ALA A 116 14.20 -13.77 -3.73
CA ALA A 116 15.42 -13.58 -4.52
C ALA A 116 16.68 -13.55 -3.66
N LEU A 117 16.64 -12.83 -2.54
CA LEU A 117 17.78 -12.72 -1.64
C LEU A 117 18.02 -14.02 -0.86
N ASN A 118 16.96 -14.74 -0.46
CA ASN A 118 17.09 -16.04 0.20
C ASN A 118 17.57 -17.15 -0.74
N GLU A 119 17.24 -17.08 -2.04
CA GLU A 119 17.82 -17.98 -3.05
C GLU A 119 19.33 -17.74 -3.20
N ARG A 120 19.75 -16.46 -3.17
CA ARG A 120 21.18 -16.09 -3.25
C ARG A 120 21.95 -16.39 -1.97
N TYR A 121 21.33 -16.18 -0.82
CA TYR A 121 21.92 -16.27 0.52
C TYR A 121 21.11 -17.23 1.41
N PRO A 122 21.13 -18.54 1.12
CA PRO A 122 20.38 -19.51 1.89
C PRO A 122 20.95 -19.64 3.31
N CYS A 123 20.06 -19.66 4.31
CA CYS A 123 20.42 -20.09 5.65
C CYS A 123 20.67 -21.60 5.65
N GLN A 124 21.85 -22.02 6.11
CA GLN A 124 22.12 -23.43 6.38
C GLN A 124 21.23 -23.91 7.53
N LYS A 125 20.76 -25.15 7.45
CA LYS A 125 19.96 -25.79 8.49
C LYS A 125 20.84 -26.29 9.63
#